data_AF-A0A2K4G0H2-F1
#
_entry.id   AF-A0A2K4G0H2-F1
#
_cell.length_a   1.000
_cell.length_b   1.000
_cell.length_c   1.000
_cell.angle_alpha   90.00
_cell.angle_beta   90.00
_cell.angle_gamma   90.00
#
_symmetry.space_group_name_H-M   'P 1'
#
loop_
_entity.id
_entity.type
_entity.pdbx_description
1 polymer ?
#
loop_
_entity_poly.entity_id
_entity_poly.type
_entity_poly.pdbx_seq_one_letter_code
_entity_poly.pdbx_strand_id
1 'polypeptide(L)' 'METLIEVVFRVICYRVGYWVLKAMTLGRFTGKSSYWPEVTCTLGALVLLSPIITIIALKLVESAR' A
#
# COMPACT_ATOMS: atom_id res chain seq x y z
N MET A 1 10.37 -10.52 -18.91
CA MET A 1 9.80 -9.18 -18.64
C MET A 1 8.82 -9.22 -17.47
N GLU A 2 7.96 -10.23 -17.38
CA GLU A 2 6.96 -10.38 -16.32
C GLU A 2 7.56 -10.46 -14.90
N THR A 3 8.63 -11.25 -14.72
CA THR A 3 9.34 -11.38 -13.43
C THR A 3 9.99 -10.08 -12.96
N LEU A 4 10.50 -9.27 -13.90
CA LEU A 4 11.11 -7.97 -13.60
C LEU A 4 10.06 -6.97 -13.10
N ILE A 5 8.89 -6.95 -13.74
CA ILE A 5 7.77 -6.10 -13.35
C ILE A 5 7.27 -6.50 -11.96
N GLU A 6 7.12 -7.78 -11.68
CA GLU A 6 6.68 -8.27 -10.37
C GLU A 6 7.64 -7.89 -9.24
N VAL A 7 8.95 -8.03 -9.47
CA VAL A 7 9.98 -7.63 -8.49
C VAL A 7 9.95 -6.13 -8.26
N VAL A 8 9.89 -5.32 -9.33
CA VAL A 8 9.81 -3.86 -9.21
C VAL A 8 8.56 -3.44 -8.45
N PHE A 9 7.41 -4.06 -8.75
CA PHE A 9 6.16 -3.75 -8.08
C PHE A 9 6.19 -4.13 -6.60
N ARG A 10 6.74 -5.30 -6.24
CA ARG A 10 6.97 -5.70 -4.84
C ARG A 10 7.85 -4.70 -4.11
N VAL A 11 8.93 -4.25 -4.73
CA VAL A 11 9.85 -3.28 -4.13
C VAL A 11 9.14 -1.94 -3.87
N ILE A 12 8.36 -1.46 -4.84
CA ILE A 12 7.61 -0.21 -4.71
C ILE A 12 6.55 -0.35 -3.61
N CYS A 13 5.72 -1.40 -3.63
CA CYS A 13 4.71 -1.66 -2.61
C CYS A 13 5.33 -1.76 -1.22
N TYR A 14 6.43 -2.51 -1.07
CA TYR A 14 7.11 -2.64 0.20
C TYR A 14 7.65 -1.29 0.70
N ARG A 15 8.27 -0.49 -0.18
CA ARG A 15 8.84 0.81 0.17
C ARG A 15 7.75 1.79 0.59
N VAL A 16 6.64 1.86 -0.16
CA VAL A 16 5.50 2.72 0.16
C VAL A 16 4.86 2.29 1.48
N GLY A 17 4.58 1.00 1.66
CA GLY A 17 3.97 0.50 2.89
C GLY A 17 4.87 0.65 4.12
N TYR A 18 6.19 0.49 3.96
CA TYR A 18 7.16 0.76 5.03
C TYR A 18 7.16 2.23 5.44
N TRP A 19 7.11 3.15 4.47
CA TRP A 19 7.01 4.58 4.75
C TRP A 19 5.72 4.93 5.49
N VAL A 20 4.60 4.36 5.09
CA VAL A 20 3.29 4.57 5.73
C VAL A 20 3.30 4.04 7.16
N LEU A 21 3.79 2.82 7.39
CA LEU A 21 3.90 2.26 8.74
C LEU A 21 4.88 3.06 9.61
N LYS A 22 6.00 3.50 9.04
CA LYS A 22 6.97 4.34 9.75
C LYS A 22 6.36 5.70 10.13
N ALA A 23 5.54 6.29 9.25
CA ALA A 23 4.81 7.52 9.53
C ALA A 23 3.75 7.33 10.62
N MET A 24 2.92 6.28 10.53
CA MET A 24 1.88 5.99 11.53
C MET A 24 2.45 5.66 12.92
N THR A 25 3.60 5.00 12.97
CA THR A 25 4.25 4.61 14.23
C THR A 25 5.27 5.63 14.75
N LEU A 26 5.35 6.82 14.12
CA LEU A 26 6.32 7.88 14.46
C LEU A 26 7.77 7.36 14.51
N GLY A 27 8.12 6.43 13.62
CA GLY A 27 9.46 5.86 13.53
C GLY A 27 9.76 4.72 14.51
N ARG A 28 8.81 4.29 15.35
CA ARG A 28 9.00 3.15 16.28
C ARG A 28 8.94 1.79 15.58
N PHE A 29 8.59 1.76 14.30
CA PHE A 29 8.53 0.55 13.52
C PHE A 29 9.93 0.01 13.17
N THR A 30 10.31 -1.12 13.76
CA THR A 30 11.64 -1.73 13.60
C THR A 30 11.71 -2.84 12.54
N GLY A 31 10.58 -3.26 11.97
CA GLY A 31 10.55 -4.24 10.85
C GLY A 31 11.10 -5.63 11.17
N LYS A 32 11.28 -5.99 12.46
CA LYS A 32 12.05 -7.18 12.88
C LYS A 32 11.29 -8.51 12.86
N SER A 33 10.00 -8.55 12.55
CA SER A 33 9.21 -9.80 12.60
C SER A 33 8.77 -10.26 11.20
N SER A 34 8.84 -11.58 10.96
CA SER A 34 8.60 -12.22 9.66
C SER A 34 7.20 -11.98 9.07
N TYR A 35 6.23 -11.53 9.86
CA TYR A 35 4.88 -11.22 9.39
C TYR A 35 4.75 -9.81 8.79
N TRP A 36 5.60 -8.88 9.24
CA TRP A 36 5.56 -7.50 8.80
C TRP A 36 5.83 -7.27 7.31
N PRO A 37 6.71 -8.01 6.60
CA PRO A 37 6.92 -7.77 5.18
C PRO A 37 5.65 -7.90 4.34
N GLU A 38 4.81 -8.90 4.63
CA GLU A 38 3.52 -9.07 3.95
C GLU A 38 2.55 -7.94 4.27
N VAL A 39 2.49 -7.51 5.54
CA VAL A 39 1.65 -6.39 6.00
C VAL A 39 2.09 -5.06 5.37
N THR A 40 3.39 -4.78 5.30
CA THR A 40 3.90 -3.61 4.58
C THR A 40 3.53 -3.68 3.10
N CYS A 41 3.65 -4.84 2.47
CA CYS A 41 3.37 -4.95 1.04
C CYS A 41 1.88 -4.77 0.73
N THR A 42 0.99 -5.33 1.56
CA THR A 42 -0.47 -5.13 1.44
C THR A 42 -0.88 -3.69 1.72
N LEU A 43 -0.33 -3.04 2.75
CA LEU A 43 -0.57 -1.62 3.01
C LEU A 43 -0.08 -0.73 1.86
N GLY A 44 1.10 -1.01 1.31
CA GLY A 44 1.62 -0.28 0.15
C GLY A 44 0.72 -0.43 -1.08
N ALA A 45 0.25 -1.64 -1.36
CA ALA A 45 -0.71 -1.88 -2.44
C ALA A 45 -2.04 -1.15 -2.20
N LEU A 46 -2.55 -1.15 -0.96
CA LEU A 46 -3.78 -0.44 -0.60
C LEU A 46 -3.66 1.07 -0.83
N VAL A 47 -2.52 1.65 -0.49
CA VAL A 47 -2.24 3.08 -0.72
C VAL A 47 -2.17 3.41 -2.20
N LEU A 48 -1.54 2.55 -3.00
CA LEU A 48 -1.50 2.70 -4.47
C LEU A 48 -2.89 2.58 -5.11
N LEU A 49 -3.76 1.75 -4.54
CA LEU A 49 -5.15 1.58 -4.99
C LEU A 49 -6.11 2.65 -4.45
N SER A 50 -5.73 3.36 -3.39
CA SER A 50 -6.55 4.39 -2.75
C SER A 50 -7.17 5.40 -3.72
N PRO A 51 -6.46 6.02 -4.68
CA PRO A 51 -7.07 7.00 -5.58
C PRO A 51 -8.17 6.38 -6.47
N ILE A 52 -7.99 5.12 -6.89
CA ILE A 52 -8.99 4.40 -7.70
C ILE A 52 -10.24 4.12 -6.86
N ILE A 53 -10.04 3.63 -5.63
CA ILE A 53 -11.13 3.39 -4.67
C ILE A 53 -11.90 4.68 -4.39
N THR A 54 -11.20 5.80 -4.20
CA THR A 54 -11.83 7.12 -3.97
C THR A 54 -12.66 7.57 -5.16
N ILE A 55 -12.19 7.40 -6.40
CA ILE A 55 -12.95 7.76 -7.60
C ILE A 55 -14.23 6.91 -7.71
N ILE A 56 -14.13 5.60 -7.50
CA ILE A 56 -15.29 4.69 -7.52
C ILE A 56 -16.28 5.08 -6.42
N ALA A 57 -15.80 5.34 -5.20
CA ALA A 57 -16.64 5.75 -4.08
C ALA A 57 -17.36 7.08 -4.35
N LEU A 58 -16.67 8.07 -4.94
CA LEU A 58 -17.26 9.34 -5.38
C LEU A 58 -18.38 9.11 -6.40
N LYS A 59 -18.16 8.24 -7.40
CA LYS A 59 -19.18 7.92 -8.41
C LYS A 59 -20.40 7.21 -7.82
N LEU A 60 -20.20 6.31 -6.85
CA LEU A 60 -21.30 5.64 -6.17
C LEU A 60 -22.12 6.62 -5.31
N VAL A 61 -21.47 7.57 -4.64
CA VAL A 61 -22.14 8.64 -3.89
C VAL A 61 -22.92 9.57 -4.83
N GLU A 62 -22.36 9.96 -5.98
CA GLU A 62 -23.06 10.74 -6.99
C GLU A 62 -24.29 10.02 -7.54
N SER A 63 -24.21 8.70 -7.77
CA SER A 63 -25.33 7.89 -8.27
C SER A 63 -26.41 7.62 -7.22
N ALA A 64 -26.11 7.77 -5.94
CA ALA A 64 -27.04 7.57 -4.83
C ALA A 64 -27.79 8.85 -4.42
N ARG A 65 -27.42 10.01 -5.01
CA ARG A 65 -28.07 11.32 -4.82
C ARG A 65 -29.02 11.60 -5.98
#